data_AF-A0A562PRW1-F1
#
_entry.id   AF-A0A562PRW1-F1
#
_cell.length_a   1.000
_cell.length_b   1.000
_cell.length_c   1.000
_cell.angle_alpha   90.00
_cell.angle_beta   90.00
_cell.angle_gamma   90.00
#
_symmetry.space_group_name_H-M   'P 1'
#
loop_
_entity.id
_entity.type
_entity.pdbx_description
1 polymer ?
#
loop_
_entity_poly.entity_id
_entity_poly.type
_entity_poly.pdbx_seq_one_letter_code
_entity_poly.pdbx_strand_id
1 'polypeptide(L)'
;MKKILFLTLIATVLTVSCNQKNKDKSILNSEKTEKTTELFSCPMHSEITGIADSDCPECGMELTEKVMPTTLTEKKATSISGADDKEEPTTMVKTRNADKATFQTDAIASQYLKIKNALTKDDSKEAAAEAKKLITTLDNSVSSSLDAKLKNTYNGFVADAKAHVKHISDNAGNMEHQRDYFSLLSKDVYGLIKTFGTKQTVYQDYCPMFGDGKTGYWITETKEVINPYYGSEMLNCGKLVQTFL
;
A
#
# COMPACT_ATOMS: atom_id res chain seq x y z
N MET A 1 42.76 40.49 5.21
CA MET A 1 42.80 41.97 5.38
C MET A 1 42.56 42.55 4.00
N LYS A 2 41.55 43.36 3.66
CA LYS A 2 40.96 44.53 4.32
C LYS A 2 39.59 44.80 3.66
N LYS A 3 38.62 45.27 4.43
CA LYS A 3 37.30 45.76 4.00
C LYS A 3 37.41 47.20 3.49
N ILE A 4 36.67 47.57 2.44
CA ILE A 4 36.26 48.94 2.03
C ILE A 4 34.97 48.71 1.21
N LEU A 5 33.72 49.07 1.54
CA LEU A 5 33.02 50.25 2.09
C LEU A 5 32.96 51.49 1.18
N PHE A 6 31.86 51.61 0.43
CA PHE A 6 31.16 52.82 -0.07
C PHE A 6 29.74 52.33 -0.45
N LEU A 7 28.57 52.73 0.06
CA LEU A 7 28.01 53.92 0.73
C LEU A 7 27.78 55.13 -0.17
N THR A 8 26.63 55.14 -0.87
CA THR A 8 25.73 56.28 -1.19
C THR A 8 24.45 55.68 -1.84
N LEU A 9 23.28 55.64 -1.19
CA LEU A 9 22.28 56.69 -0.92
C LEU A 9 21.66 57.30 -2.19
N ILE A 10 20.32 57.16 -2.32
CA ILE A 10 19.28 58.12 -2.82
C ILE A 10 18.03 57.27 -3.21
N ALA A 11 17.04 57.18 -2.32
CA ALA A 11 15.79 57.98 -2.26
C ALA A 11 14.71 57.48 -3.25
N THR A 12 13.80 56.63 -2.79
CA THR A 12 12.37 56.92 -2.51
C THR A 12 11.55 57.44 -3.69
N VAL A 13 10.63 56.61 -4.21
CA VAL A 13 9.27 57.07 -4.59
C VAL A 13 8.26 56.00 -4.20
N LEU A 14 7.31 56.43 -3.37
CA LEU A 14 6.09 55.76 -2.95
C LEU A 14 5.14 55.59 -4.15
N THR A 15 4.41 54.48 -4.23
CA THR A 15 2.95 54.55 -4.33
C THR A 15 2.32 53.24 -3.85
N VAL A 16 1.54 53.41 -2.79
CA VAL A 16 0.51 52.50 -2.31
C VAL A 16 -0.58 52.39 -3.37
N SER A 17 -1.04 51.17 -3.64
CA SER A 17 -2.41 50.95 -4.14
C SER A 17 -2.93 49.64 -3.55
N CYS A 18 -3.55 49.75 -2.37
CA CYS A 18 -4.53 48.78 -1.91
C CYS A 18 -5.86 49.12 -2.61
N ASN A 19 -6.42 48.18 -3.36
CA ASN A 19 -7.82 48.25 -3.77
C ASN A 19 -8.57 47.08 -3.15
N GLN A 20 -9.28 47.37 -2.07
CA GLN A 20 -10.22 46.48 -1.42
C GLN A 20 -11.62 46.94 -1.87
N LYS A 21 -12.32 46.09 -2.62
CA LYS A 21 -13.78 46.19 -2.76
C LYS A 21 -14.39 44.81 -2.54
N ASN A 22 -14.95 44.69 -1.34
CA ASN A 22 -15.94 43.72 -0.91
C ASN A 22 -17.08 43.65 -1.94
N LYS A 23 -17.55 42.44 -2.27
CA LYS A 23 -18.99 42.13 -2.36
C LYS A 23 -19.26 40.63 -2.47
N ASP A 24 -20.17 40.22 -1.59
CA ASP A 24 -21.19 39.18 -1.70
C ASP A 24 -20.80 37.70 -1.61
N LYS A 25 -20.92 37.23 -0.36
CA LYS A 25 -21.37 35.90 0.03
C LYS A 25 -22.68 35.56 -0.68
N SER A 26 -22.60 34.70 -1.69
CA SER A 26 -23.72 34.01 -2.32
C SER A 26 -23.60 32.52 -2.01
N ILE A 27 -24.46 32.05 -1.12
CA ILE A 27 -24.78 30.64 -0.92
C ILE A 27 -25.66 30.24 -2.11
N LEU A 28 -25.18 29.37 -3.01
CA LEU A 28 -26.05 28.46 -3.75
C LEU A 28 -25.24 27.30 -4.36
N ASN A 29 -25.52 26.12 -3.81
CA ASN A 29 -25.56 24.79 -4.42
C ASN A 29 -24.29 24.20 -5.03
N SER A 30 -23.64 23.40 -4.18
CA SER A 30 -22.99 22.15 -4.57
C SER A 30 -24.03 21.24 -5.22
N GLU A 31 -23.93 21.05 -6.53
CA GLU A 31 -24.56 19.93 -7.23
C GLU A 31 -23.64 18.72 -7.06
N LYS A 32 -23.75 18.08 -5.89
CA LYS A 32 -23.22 16.75 -5.64
C LYS A 32 -24.09 15.77 -6.42
N THR A 33 -23.72 15.51 -7.67
CA THR A 33 -24.25 14.35 -8.39
C THR A 33 -23.64 13.11 -7.75
N GLU A 34 -24.32 12.60 -6.71
CA GLU A 34 -24.13 11.23 -6.23
C GLU A 34 -24.48 10.29 -7.36
N LYS A 35 -23.48 9.94 -8.18
CA LYS A 35 -23.56 8.76 -9.01
C LYS A 35 -23.40 7.58 -8.06
N THR A 36 -24.51 6.98 -7.66
CA THR A 36 -24.53 5.69 -6.97
C THR A 36 -23.77 4.70 -7.86
N THR A 37 -22.52 4.43 -7.51
CA THR A 37 -21.71 3.41 -8.18
C THR A 37 -22.37 2.07 -7.89
N GLU A 38 -23.03 1.51 -8.91
CA GLU A 38 -23.53 0.13 -8.84
C GLU A 38 -22.33 -0.80 -8.59
N LEU A 39 -22.35 -1.52 -7.47
CA LEU A 39 -21.33 -2.53 -7.14
C LEU A 39 -21.84 -3.91 -7.55
N PHE A 40 -20.93 -4.76 -8.00
CA PHE A 40 -21.21 -6.09 -8.52
C PHE A 40 -20.40 -7.13 -7.74
N SER A 41 -21.01 -8.27 -7.40
CA SER A 41 -20.38 -9.36 -6.67
C SER A 41 -19.87 -10.48 -7.56
N CYS A 42 -18.86 -11.20 -7.07
CA CYS A 42 -18.35 -12.39 -7.74
C CYS A 42 -19.35 -13.54 -7.54
N PRO A 43 -19.77 -14.25 -8.61
CA PRO A 43 -20.75 -15.35 -8.50
C PRO A 43 -20.32 -16.50 -7.58
N MET A 44 -19.02 -16.63 -7.29
CA MET A 44 -18.49 -17.64 -6.36
C MET A 44 -18.14 -17.08 -4.98
N HIS A 45 -18.02 -15.76 -4.84
CA HIS A 45 -17.63 -15.10 -3.61
C HIS A 45 -18.48 -13.83 -3.47
N SER A 46 -19.71 -13.97 -2.97
CA SER A 46 -20.66 -12.85 -2.84
C SER A 46 -20.16 -11.73 -1.93
N GLU A 47 -19.15 -12.02 -1.09
CA GLU A 47 -18.45 -11.07 -0.23
C GLU A 47 -17.45 -10.17 -0.99
N ILE A 48 -17.07 -10.55 -2.21
CA ILE A 48 -16.18 -9.79 -3.08
C ILE A 48 -17.02 -8.94 -4.00
N THR A 49 -16.98 -7.62 -3.78
CA THR A 49 -17.71 -6.64 -4.56
C THR A 49 -16.77 -5.69 -5.29
N GLY A 50 -17.11 -5.29 -6.50
CA GLY A 50 -16.32 -4.39 -7.34
C GLY A 50 -17.17 -3.74 -8.43
N ILE A 51 -16.52 -3.24 -9.48
CA ILE A 51 -17.20 -2.60 -10.61
C ILE A 51 -17.65 -3.69 -11.60
N ALA A 52 -18.77 -3.49 -12.29
CA ALA A 52 -19.16 -4.37 -13.40
C ALA A 52 -18.00 -4.61 -14.36
N ASP A 53 -17.91 -5.85 -14.84
CA ASP A 53 -16.96 -6.30 -15.86
C ASP A 53 -15.47 -6.30 -15.41
N SER A 54 -15.22 -6.19 -14.10
CA SER A 54 -13.87 -6.36 -13.53
C SER A 54 -13.61 -7.82 -13.13
N ASP A 55 -12.35 -8.24 -13.23
CA ASP A 55 -11.93 -9.58 -12.80
C ASP A 55 -11.87 -9.67 -11.28
N CYS A 56 -12.53 -10.68 -10.73
CA CYS A 56 -12.45 -11.01 -9.31
C CYS A 56 -10.99 -11.29 -8.90
N PRO A 57 -10.45 -10.62 -7.88
CA PRO A 57 -9.05 -10.77 -7.48
C PRO A 57 -8.71 -12.15 -6.91
N GLU A 58 -9.72 -12.90 -6.42
CA GLU A 58 -9.52 -14.22 -5.84
C GLU A 58 -9.56 -15.34 -6.89
N CYS A 59 -10.40 -15.23 -7.92
CA CYS A 59 -10.60 -16.32 -8.88
C CYS A 59 -10.52 -15.93 -10.36
N GLY A 60 -10.31 -14.66 -10.68
CA GLY A 60 -10.16 -14.15 -12.04
C GLY A 60 -11.44 -14.22 -12.89
N MET A 61 -12.61 -14.36 -12.28
CA MET A 61 -13.91 -14.35 -12.99
C MET A 61 -14.58 -12.99 -12.88
N GLU A 62 -15.33 -12.62 -13.90
CA GLU A 62 -16.03 -11.35 -14.02
C GLU A 62 -17.10 -11.15 -12.94
N LEU A 63 -17.16 -9.95 -12.36
CA LEU A 63 -18.20 -9.56 -11.40
C LEU A 63 -19.50 -9.20 -12.14
N THR A 64 -20.53 -10.02 -12.01
CA THR A 64 -21.75 -9.92 -12.84
C THR A 64 -23.05 -9.70 -12.05
N GLU A 65 -23.03 -9.86 -10.73
CA GLU A 65 -24.24 -9.79 -9.90
C GLU A 65 -24.39 -8.46 -9.19
N LYS A 66 -25.44 -7.67 -9.46
CA LYS A 66 -25.65 -6.37 -8.80
C LYS A 66 -25.91 -6.53 -7.30
N VAL A 67 -25.14 -5.79 -6.49
CA VAL A 67 -25.33 -5.69 -5.04
C VAL A 67 -26.20 -4.47 -4.75
N MET A 68 -27.41 -4.69 -4.22
CA MET A 68 -28.27 -3.59 -3.78
C MET A 68 -27.77 -3.03 -2.43
N PRO A 69 -27.74 -1.70 -2.25
CA PRO A 69 -27.30 -1.10 -0.99
C PRO A 69 -28.32 -1.40 0.11
N THR A 70 -27.96 -2.31 1.03
CA THR A 70 -28.71 -2.51 2.27
C THR A 70 -28.20 -1.53 3.31
N THR A 71 -29.06 -0.59 3.70
CA THR A 71 -28.85 0.30 4.84
C THR A 71 -28.93 -0.51 6.14
N LEU A 72 -27.84 -0.53 6.92
CA LEU A 72 -27.83 -1.13 8.25
C LEU A 72 -27.84 -0.03 9.31
N THR A 73 -28.96 0.01 10.04
CA THR A 73 -29.13 0.72 11.30
C THR A 73 -28.57 -0.13 12.44
N GLU A 74 -27.91 0.54 13.39
CA GLU A 74 -27.38 -0.06 14.61
C GLU A 74 -28.49 -0.71 15.46
N LYS A 75 -28.22 -1.90 16.02
CA LYS A 75 -28.62 -2.20 17.40
C LYS A 75 -27.76 -3.27 18.06
N LYS A 76 -27.49 -2.98 19.33
CA LYS A 76 -26.58 -3.58 20.29
C LYS A 76 -27.17 -4.82 20.99
N ALA A 77 -26.26 -5.79 21.24
CA ALA A 77 -26.18 -6.81 22.30
C ALA A 77 -27.35 -7.78 22.58
N THR A 78 -27.08 -9.09 22.56
CA THR A 78 -26.70 -9.90 23.75
C THR A 78 -26.55 -11.39 23.37
N SER A 79 -25.62 -12.04 24.05
CA SER A 79 -25.14 -13.44 24.00
C SER A 79 -26.21 -14.53 24.09
N ILE A 80 -25.91 -15.73 23.54
CA ILE A 80 -25.85 -17.03 24.26
C ILE A 80 -25.22 -18.10 23.35
N SER A 81 -24.46 -18.97 24.02
CA SER A 81 -23.70 -20.16 23.62
C SER A 81 -24.45 -21.26 22.85
N GLY A 82 -23.70 -22.01 22.04
CA GLY A 82 -24.04 -23.36 21.59
C GLY A 82 -22.92 -23.96 20.75
N ALA A 83 -22.20 -24.91 21.33
CA ALA A 83 -21.20 -25.77 20.68
C ALA A 83 -21.91 -26.79 19.77
N ASP A 84 -21.34 -27.09 18.60
CA ASP A 84 -20.82 -28.44 18.30
C ASP A 84 -20.16 -28.49 16.93
N ASP A 85 -19.20 -29.40 16.87
CA ASP A 85 -18.19 -29.64 15.84
C ASP A 85 -18.69 -29.80 14.41
N LYS A 86 -17.84 -29.32 13.48
CA LYS A 86 -17.32 -30.13 12.36
C LYS A 86 -16.18 -29.40 11.67
N GLU A 87 -14.98 -29.67 12.19
CA GLU A 87 -13.73 -29.48 11.50
C GLU A 87 -13.66 -30.51 10.36
N GLU A 88 -13.63 -30.06 9.10
CA GLU A 88 -13.19 -30.87 7.96
C GLU A 88 -12.18 -30.08 7.12
N PRO A 89 -11.22 -30.76 6.50
CA PRO A 89 -9.85 -30.31 6.40
C PRO A 89 -9.68 -29.39 5.19
N THR A 90 -9.18 -28.18 5.41
CA THR A 90 -8.63 -27.37 4.32
C THR A 90 -7.38 -28.07 3.79
N THR A 91 -7.58 -28.81 2.71
CA THR A 91 -6.56 -29.44 1.88
C THR A 91 -5.46 -28.44 1.55
N MET A 92 -4.30 -28.66 2.16
CA MET A 92 -3.05 -28.01 1.83
C MET A 92 -2.75 -28.20 0.34
N VAL A 93 -2.69 -27.12 -0.42
CA VAL A 93 -2.10 -27.15 -1.76
C VAL A 93 -0.59 -27.28 -1.59
N LYS A 94 -0.12 -28.52 -1.46
CA LYS A 94 1.29 -28.88 -1.51
C LYS A 94 1.74 -28.85 -2.97
N THR A 95 2.14 -27.70 -3.47
CA THR A 95 2.92 -27.64 -4.72
C THR A 95 4.33 -28.15 -4.43
N ARG A 96 4.65 -29.34 -4.95
CA ARG A 96 5.99 -29.92 -4.87
C ARG A 96 6.86 -29.44 -6.04
N ASN A 97 8.13 -29.20 -5.70
CA ASN A 97 9.34 -29.17 -6.53
C ASN A 97 9.68 -27.88 -7.31
N ALA A 98 10.33 -26.97 -6.59
CA ALA A 98 11.75 -26.73 -6.82
C ALA A 98 12.38 -26.52 -5.43
N ASP A 99 13.62 -26.93 -5.22
CA ASP A 99 14.36 -26.54 -4.01
C ASP A 99 14.40 -25.00 -3.96
N LYS A 100 13.47 -24.40 -3.20
CA LYS A 100 13.40 -22.96 -2.86
C LYS A 100 14.53 -22.59 -1.88
N ALA A 101 15.72 -23.12 -2.14
CA ALA A 101 16.93 -22.76 -1.43
C ALA A 101 17.54 -21.54 -2.13
N THR A 102 17.64 -20.44 -1.38
CA THR A 102 18.55 -19.30 -1.62
C THR A 102 18.23 -18.33 -2.75
N PHE A 103 17.03 -17.73 -2.73
CA PHE A 103 16.81 -16.44 -3.40
C PHE A 103 16.82 -15.32 -2.35
N GLN A 104 17.35 -14.15 -2.70
CA GLN A 104 17.40 -13.00 -1.78
C GLN A 104 16.01 -12.43 -1.45
N THR A 105 14.92 -13.10 -1.84
CA THR A 105 13.56 -12.80 -1.42
C THR A 105 13.44 -12.66 0.09
N ASP A 106 14.11 -13.51 0.89
CA ASP A 106 14.08 -13.39 2.36
C ASP A 106 14.71 -12.08 2.84
N ALA A 107 15.85 -11.69 2.27
CA ALA A 107 16.53 -10.44 2.62
C ALA A 107 15.72 -9.22 2.17
N ILE A 108 15.15 -9.27 0.95
CA ILE A 108 14.29 -8.21 0.40
C ILE A 108 13.04 -8.06 1.25
N ALA A 109 12.34 -9.16 1.56
CA ALA A 109 11.13 -9.13 2.38
C ALA A 109 11.44 -8.66 3.81
N SER A 110 12.52 -9.14 4.43
CA SER A 110 12.94 -8.67 5.76
C SER A 110 13.15 -7.16 5.79
N GLN A 111 13.78 -6.61 4.76
CA GLN A 111 14.10 -5.19 4.70
C GLN A 111 12.87 -4.34 4.30
N TYR A 112 11.99 -4.86 3.45
CA TYR A 112 10.67 -4.29 3.18
C TYR A 112 9.83 -4.16 4.46
N LEU A 113 9.80 -5.19 5.31
CA LEU A 113 9.03 -5.17 6.57
C LEU A 113 9.53 -4.09 7.54
N LYS A 114 10.82 -3.77 7.52
CA LYS A 114 11.35 -2.65 8.32
C LYS A 114 10.86 -1.29 7.83
N ILE A 115 10.80 -1.08 6.50
CA ILE A 115 10.19 0.12 5.92
C ILE A 115 8.72 0.21 6.33
N LYS A 116 7.96 -0.88 6.16
CA LYS A 116 6.57 -1.00 6.59
C LYS A 116 6.41 -0.59 8.06
N ASN A 117 7.22 -1.16 8.94
CA ASN A 117 7.15 -0.89 10.38
C ASN A 117 7.49 0.56 10.75
N ALA A 118 8.42 1.20 10.03
CA ALA A 118 8.66 2.63 10.21
C ALA A 118 7.44 3.48 9.80
N LEU A 119 6.80 3.14 8.66
CA LEU A 119 5.61 3.84 8.17
C LEU A 119 4.39 3.68 9.09
N THR A 120 4.23 2.51 9.74
CA THR A 120 3.18 2.33 10.76
C THR A 120 3.34 3.25 11.98
N LYS A 121 4.55 3.76 12.22
CA LYS A 121 4.89 4.65 13.34
C LYS A 121 5.02 6.12 12.93
N ASP A 122 4.61 6.45 11.71
CA ASP A 122 4.80 7.77 11.10
C ASP A 122 6.27 8.25 11.06
N ASP A 123 7.23 7.30 11.10
CA ASP A 123 8.66 7.63 11.10
C ASP A 123 9.21 7.72 9.68
N SER A 124 9.01 8.88 9.07
CA SER A 124 9.46 9.18 7.71
C SER A 124 10.98 9.04 7.52
N LYS A 125 11.75 9.36 8.56
CA LYS A 125 13.22 9.36 8.48
C LYS A 125 13.75 7.93 8.55
N GLU A 126 13.20 7.12 9.46
CA GLU A 126 13.54 5.71 9.55
C GLU A 126 13.08 4.95 8.30
N ALA A 127 11.88 5.25 7.76
CA ALA A 127 11.42 4.65 6.51
C ALA A 127 12.39 4.93 5.35
N ALA A 128 12.90 6.17 5.25
CA ALA A 128 13.91 6.51 4.25
C ALA A 128 15.26 5.81 4.50
N ALA A 129 15.68 5.67 5.76
CA ALA A 129 16.92 4.99 6.12
C ALA A 129 16.88 3.48 5.80
N GLU A 130 15.77 2.81 6.15
CA GLU A 130 15.55 1.40 5.83
C GLU A 130 15.35 1.19 4.32
N ALA A 131 14.78 2.16 3.60
CA ALA A 131 14.72 2.13 2.13
C ALA A 131 16.12 2.16 1.50
N LYS A 132 17.06 2.96 2.01
CA LYS A 132 18.46 2.95 1.52
C LYS A 132 19.14 1.59 1.71
N LYS A 133 18.86 0.92 2.82
CA LYS A 133 19.33 -0.46 3.07
C LYS A 133 18.71 -1.42 2.06
N LEU A 134 17.42 -1.27 1.74
CA LEU A 134 16.76 -2.09 0.72
C LEU A 134 17.37 -1.88 -0.68
N ILE A 135 17.72 -0.65 -1.07
CA ILE A 135 18.44 -0.41 -2.34
C ILE A 135 19.74 -1.22 -2.36
N THR A 136 20.49 -1.21 -1.26
CA THR A 136 21.74 -1.99 -1.15
C THR A 136 21.48 -3.48 -1.26
N THR A 137 20.41 -4.00 -0.65
CA THR A 137 20.01 -5.41 -0.80
C THR A 137 19.64 -5.74 -2.25
N LEU A 138 18.88 -4.88 -2.92
CA LEU A 138 18.48 -5.07 -4.32
C LEU A 138 19.68 -5.04 -5.27
N ASP A 139 20.65 -4.14 -5.04
CA ASP A 139 21.88 -4.06 -5.83
C ASP A 139 22.76 -5.30 -5.71
N ASN A 140 22.74 -5.94 -4.55
CA ASN A 140 23.49 -7.17 -4.30
C ASN A 140 22.69 -8.43 -4.61
N SER A 141 21.49 -8.30 -5.16
CA SER A 141 20.65 -9.45 -5.46
C SER A 141 21.17 -10.19 -6.70
N VAL A 142 21.34 -11.50 -6.56
CA VAL A 142 21.94 -12.36 -7.59
C VAL A 142 20.91 -13.34 -8.09
N SER A 143 20.71 -13.37 -9.42
CA SER A 143 19.76 -14.25 -10.12
C SER A 143 20.46 -15.26 -11.04
N SER A 144 21.77 -15.45 -10.89
CA SER A 144 22.59 -16.28 -11.79
C SER A 144 22.25 -17.77 -11.75
N SER A 145 21.64 -18.25 -10.68
CA SER A 145 21.20 -19.64 -10.50
C SER A 145 19.83 -19.95 -11.12
N LEU A 146 19.11 -18.93 -11.62
CA LEU A 146 17.80 -19.09 -12.24
C LEU A 146 17.93 -19.43 -13.73
N ASP A 147 16.97 -20.20 -14.25
CA ASP A 147 16.80 -20.33 -15.70
C ASP A 147 16.45 -18.97 -16.33
N ALA A 148 16.63 -18.84 -17.65
CA ALA A 148 16.51 -17.57 -18.34
C ALA A 148 15.16 -16.87 -18.12
N LYS A 149 14.05 -17.62 -18.05
CA LYS A 149 12.71 -17.05 -17.87
C LYS A 149 12.53 -16.53 -16.45
N LEU A 150 12.87 -17.34 -15.45
CA LEU A 150 12.79 -16.93 -14.05
C LEU A 150 13.77 -15.80 -13.74
N LYS A 151 14.96 -15.81 -14.33
CA LYS A 151 15.96 -14.74 -14.21
C LYS A 151 15.42 -13.40 -14.71
N ASN A 152 14.80 -13.38 -15.88
CA ASN A 152 14.18 -12.16 -16.42
C ASN A 152 13.04 -11.67 -15.53
N THR A 153 12.22 -12.59 -15.03
CA THR A 153 11.13 -12.27 -14.10
C THR A 153 11.65 -11.66 -12.80
N TYR A 154 12.67 -12.29 -12.19
CA TYR A 154 13.31 -11.80 -10.97
C TYR A 154 13.93 -10.40 -11.16
N ASN A 155 14.68 -10.22 -12.26
CA ASN A 155 15.32 -8.94 -12.56
C ASN A 155 14.30 -7.83 -12.82
N GLY A 156 13.13 -8.16 -13.40
CA GLY A 156 12.00 -7.23 -13.53
C GLY A 156 11.54 -6.73 -12.17
N PHE A 157 11.21 -7.65 -11.24
CA PHE A 157 10.82 -7.27 -9.88
C PHE A 157 11.87 -6.42 -9.16
N VAL A 158 13.15 -6.77 -9.29
CA VAL A 158 14.24 -6.00 -8.68
C VAL A 158 14.35 -4.60 -9.26
N ALA A 159 14.20 -4.45 -10.58
CA ALA A 159 14.24 -3.15 -11.23
C ALA A 159 13.08 -2.24 -10.79
N ASP A 160 11.85 -2.78 -10.79
CA ASP A 160 10.65 -2.05 -10.37
C ASP A 160 10.72 -1.66 -8.88
N ALA A 161 11.05 -2.63 -8.01
CA ALA A 161 11.22 -2.38 -6.59
C ALA A 161 12.30 -1.32 -6.32
N LYS A 162 13.42 -1.34 -7.05
CA LYS A 162 14.49 -0.35 -6.90
C LYS A 162 14.02 1.05 -7.27
N ALA A 163 13.23 1.18 -8.34
CA ALA A 163 12.65 2.45 -8.74
C ALA A 163 11.73 3.01 -7.65
N HIS A 164 10.84 2.18 -7.09
CA HIS A 164 9.92 2.60 -6.03
C HIS A 164 10.63 2.92 -4.71
N VAL A 165 11.57 2.08 -4.28
CA VAL A 165 12.33 2.28 -3.04
C VAL A 165 13.17 3.56 -3.08
N LYS A 166 13.70 3.95 -4.25
CA LYS A 166 14.42 5.21 -4.41
C LYS A 166 13.56 6.42 -4.05
N HIS A 167 12.28 6.40 -4.43
CA HIS A 167 11.35 7.46 -4.03
C HIS A 167 11.09 7.46 -2.52
N ILE A 168 11.05 6.30 -1.87
CA ILE A 168 10.92 6.24 -0.41
C ILE A 168 12.18 6.79 0.28
N SER A 169 13.37 6.42 -0.22
CA SER A 169 14.66 6.79 0.37
C SER A 169 15.01 8.27 0.24
N ASP A 170 14.64 8.89 -0.88
CA ASP A 170 15.04 10.24 -1.23
C ASP A 170 14.08 11.31 -0.66
N ASN A 171 12.92 10.90 -0.15
CA ASN A 171 11.85 11.78 0.32
C ASN A 171 11.63 11.72 1.84
N ALA A 172 12.73 11.67 2.60
CA ALA A 172 12.66 11.78 4.06
C ALA A 172 11.99 13.10 4.48
N GLY A 173 10.96 12.99 5.34
CA GLY A 173 10.11 14.09 5.76
C GLY A 173 8.82 14.26 4.93
N ASN A 174 8.64 13.52 3.84
CA ASN A 174 7.43 13.54 3.02
C ASN A 174 6.70 12.18 3.12
N MET A 175 5.87 12.04 4.15
CA MET A 175 5.15 10.79 4.47
C MET A 175 4.18 10.36 3.37
N GLU A 176 3.44 11.29 2.77
CA GLU A 176 2.48 11.01 1.71
C GLU A 176 3.18 10.36 0.51
N HIS A 177 4.26 11.01 0.03
CA HIS A 177 5.06 10.48 -1.07
C HIS A 177 5.67 9.10 -0.75
N GLN A 178 6.14 8.90 0.49
CA GLN A 178 6.68 7.62 0.91
C GLN A 178 5.61 6.52 0.92
N ARG A 179 4.38 6.82 1.34
CA ARG A 179 3.26 5.86 1.38
C ARG A 179 2.77 5.48 -0.01
N ASP A 180 2.69 6.45 -0.92
CA ASP A 180 2.33 6.19 -2.32
C ASP A 180 3.31 5.21 -2.96
N TYR A 181 4.61 5.48 -2.82
CA TYR A 181 5.64 4.59 -3.37
C TYR A 181 5.81 3.28 -2.58
N PHE A 182 5.47 3.27 -1.29
CA PHE A 182 5.39 2.03 -0.53
C PHE A 182 4.25 1.11 -1.03
N SER A 183 3.14 1.67 -1.52
CA SER A 183 2.07 0.86 -2.11
C SER A 183 2.49 0.16 -3.40
N LEU A 184 3.26 0.85 -4.24
CA LEU A 184 3.85 0.27 -5.45
C LEU A 184 4.89 -0.81 -5.10
N LEU A 185 5.77 -0.52 -4.14
CA LEU A 185 6.72 -1.50 -3.63
C LEU A 185 6.02 -2.74 -3.04
N SER A 186 4.90 -2.57 -2.36
CA SER A 186 4.13 -3.67 -1.78
C SER A 186 3.60 -4.62 -2.85
N LYS A 187 3.20 -4.10 -4.00
CA LYS A 187 2.81 -4.89 -5.17
C LYS A 187 3.98 -5.71 -5.72
N ASP A 188 5.17 -5.11 -5.84
CA ASP A 188 6.36 -5.79 -6.34
C ASP A 188 6.80 -6.90 -5.39
N VAL A 189 6.84 -6.62 -4.08
CA VAL A 189 7.22 -7.59 -3.05
C VAL A 189 6.22 -8.74 -2.97
N TYR A 190 4.91 -8.46 -3.10
CA TYR A 190 3.89 -9.51 -3.23
C TYR A 190 4.18 -10.41 -4.43
N GLY A 191 4.43 -9.84 -5.62
CA GLY A 191 4.74 -10.61 -6.82
C GLY A 191 6.01 -11.46 -6.68
N LEU A 192 7.04 -10.89 -6.05
CA LEU A 192 8.29 -11.58 -5.74
C LEU A 192 8.06 -12.76 -4.79
N ILE A 193 7.33 -12.55 -3.69
CA ILE A 193 7.02 -13.60 -2.71
C ILE A 193 6.13 -14.68 -3.33
N LYS A 194 5.11 -14.30 -4.09
CA LYS A 194 4.22 -15.25 -4.78
C LYS A 194 4.97 -16.13 -5.77
N THR A 195 5.94 -15.56 -6.49
CA THR A 195 6.70 -16.27 -7.53
C THR A 195 7.82 -17.12 -6.94
N PHE A 196 8.67 -16.52 -6.10
CA PHE A 196 9.91 -17.14 -5.62
C PHE A 196 9.79 -17.73 -4.21
N GLY A 197 8.78 -17.31 -3.43
CA GLY A 197 8.59 -17.71 -2.03
C GLY A 197 9.51 -16.98 -1.07
N THR A 198 9.18 -17.07 0.21
CA THR A 198 10.03 -16.65 1.33
C THR A 198 9.92 -17.70 2.44
N LYS A 199 10.97 -17.81 3.27
CA LYS A 199 10.96 -18.62 4.50
C LYS A 199 10.29 -17.91 5.68
N GLN A 200 10.05 -16.61 5.54
CA GLN A 200 9.37 -15.83 6.58
C GLN A 200 7.89 -16.13 6.55
N THR A 201 7.29 -16.33 7.73
CA THR A 201 5.84 -16.35 7.85
C THR A 201 5.33 -14.93 7.64
N VAL A 202 4.59 -14.73 6.55
CA VAL A 202 4.05 -13.43 6.18
C VAL A 202 2.59 -13.54 5.78
N TYR A 203 1.89 -12.42 5.88
CA TYR A 203 0.49 -12.26 5.55
C TYR A 203 0.32 -11.07 4.60
N GLN A 204 -0.79 -11.04 3.89
CA GLN A 204 -1.22 -9.86 3.15
C GLN A 204 -2.42 -9.24 3.84
N ASP A 205 -2.33 -7.94 4.05
CA ASP A 205 -3.43 -7.11 4.50
C ASP A 205 -3.89 -6.18 3.36
N TYR A 206 -5.08 -5.62 3.51
CA TYR A 206 -5.69 -4.70 2.56
C TYR A 206 -6.47 -3.58 3.24
N CYS A 207 -6.31 -2.35 2.76
CA CYS A 207 -7.02 -1.15 3.18
C CYS A 207 -7.84 -0.61 1.98
N PRO A 208 -9.19 -0.62 2.04
CA PRO A 208 -10.03 -0.15 0.94
C PRO A 208 -9.99 1.38 0.75
N MET A 209 -9.50 2.13 1.73
CA MET A 209 -9.46 3.60 1.67
C MET A 209 -8.23 4.13 0.93
N PHE A 210 -7.16 3.33 0.84
CA PHE A 210 -5.92 3.79 0.22
C PHE A 210 -5.95 3.60 -1.31
N GLY A 211 -5.56 4.63 -2.05
CA GLY A 211 -5.46 4.60 -3.52
C GLY A 211 -6.75 4.18 -4.21
N ASP A 212 -7.89 4.71 -3.77
CA ASP A 212 -9.24 4.36 -4.24
C ASP A 212 -9.55 2.85 -4.15
N GLY A 213 -8.95 2.17 -3.16
CA GLY A 213 -9.08 0.73 -2.96
C GLY A 213 -8.30 -0.13 -3.95
N LYS A 214 -7.50 0.46 -4.84
CA LYS A 214 -6.77 -0.30 -5.89
C LYS A 214 -5.38 -0.72 -5.46
N THR A 215 -4.73 0.05 -4.59
CA THR A 215 -3.31 -0.16 -4.22
C THR A 215 -3.07 -0.36 -2.73
N GLY A 216 -4.13 -0.42 -1.91
CA GLY A 216 -4.05 -0.54 -0.46
C GLY A 216 -3.60 -1.89 0.09
N TYR A 217 -2.81 -2.69 -0.63
CA TYR A 217 -2.32 -4.00 -0.19
C TYR A 217 -0.92 -3.91 0.40
N TRP A 218 -0.61 -4.63 1.48
CA TRP A 218 0.75 -4.71 2.01
C TRP A 218 1.05 -6.09 2.60
N ILE A 219 2.35 -6.38 2.77
CA ILE A 219 2.82 -7.61 3.42
C ILE A 219 3.20 -7.31 4.88
N THR A 220 2.86 -8.22 5.79
CA THR A 220 3.12 -8.09 7.22
C THR A 220 3.58 -9.40 7.83
N GLU A 221 4.30 -9.34 8.95
CA GLU A 221 4.78 -10.47 9.75
C GLU A 221 3.84 -10.85 10.90
N THR A 222 2.74 -10.11 11.08
CA THR A 222 1.77 -10.28 12.17
C THR A 222 0.36 -10.46 11.63
N LYS A 223 -0.49 -11.20 12.35
CA LYS A 223 -1.93 -11.28 12.02
C LYS A 223 -2.72 -10.04 12.44
N GLU A 224 -2.15 -9.22 13.31
CA GLU A 224 -2.73 -7.93 13.69
C GLU A 224 -2.53 -6.93 12.54
N VAL A 225 -3.62 -6.28 12.14
CA VAL A 225 -3.63 -5.28 11.06
C VAL A 225 -3.10 -3.97 11.63
N ILE A 226 -1.91 -3.59 11.17
CA ILE A 226 -1.26 -2.31 11.50
C ILE A 226 -0.95 -1.59 10.19
N ASN A 227 -1.72 -0.54 9.90
CA ASN A 227 -1.80 0.10 8.60
C ASN A 227 -0.63 1.07 8.32
N PRO A 228 0.28 0.76 7.38
CA PRO A 228 1.40 1.63 7.04
C PRO A 228 1.00 2.86 6.23
N TYR A 229 -0.16 2.85 5.59
CA TYR A 229 -0.67 3.91 4.72
C TYR A 229 -1.29 5.08 5.46
N TYR A 230 -1.73 4.87 6.69
CA TYR A 230 -2.32 5.93 7.50
C TYR A 230 -1.67 6.08 8.88
N GLY A 231 -0.83 5.12 9.31
CA GLY A 231 -0.07 5.23 10.56
C GLY A 231 -1.00 5.49 11.75
N SER A 232 -0.64 6.46 12.59
CA SER A 232 -1.42 6.77 13.79
C SER A 232 -2.84 7.28 13.52
N GLU A 233 -3.14 7.78 12.32
CA GLU A 233 -4.48 8.29 11.98
C GLU A 233 -5.51 7.15 11.89
N MET A 234 -5.13 6.01 11.33
CA MET A 234 -6.03 4.86 11.12
C MET A 234 -5.28 3.53 11.24
N LEU A 235 -4.58 3.34 12.36
CA LEU A 235 -3.67 2.22 12.60
C LEU A 235 -4.31 0.85 12.35
N ASN A 236 -5.58 0.67 12.71
CA ASN A 236 -6.28 -0.61 12.59
C ASN A 236 -7.20 -0.68 11.35
N CYS A 237 -7.10 0.27 10.42
CA CYS A 237 -7.90 0.24 9.20
C CYS A 237 -7.36 -0.81 8.23
N GLY A 238 -8.19 -1.79 7.89
CA GLY A 238 -7.87 -2.81 6.90
C GLY A 238 -8.38 -4.18 7.33
N LYS A 239 -8.01 -5.20 6.55
CA LYS A 239 -8.33 -6.59 6.82
C LYS A 239 -7.21 -7.50 6.34
N LEU A 240 -6.99 -8.59 7.05
CA LEU A 240 -6.19 -9.72 6.60
C LEU A 240 -6.87 -10.37 5.39
N VAL A 241 -6.16 -10.53 4.28
CA VAL A 241 -6.70 -11.13 3.04
C VAL A 241 -6.03 -12.45 2.68
N GLN A 242 -4.73 -12.61 2.94
CA GLN A 242 -4.01 -13.83 2.56
C GLN A 242 -2.98 -14.23 3.62
N THR A 243 -2.80 -15.54 3.83
CA THR A 243 -1.69 -16.10 4.61
C THR A 243 -0.73 -16.80 3.66
N PHE A 244 0.57 -16.48 3.74
CA PHE A 244 1.63 -17.22 3.06
C PHE A 244 2.27 -18.18 4.05
N LEU A 245 2.20 -19.48 3.74
CA LEU A 245 2.80 -20.56 4.52
C LEU A 245 4.06 -21.09 3.82
#